data_AF-A0A2W6UXG8-F1
#
_entry.id   AF-A0A2W6UXG8-F1
#
_cell.length_a   1.000
_cell.length_b   1.000
_cell.length_c   1.000
_cell.angle_alpha   90.00
_cell.angle_beta   90.00
_cell.angle_gamma   90.00
#
_symmetry.space_group_name_H-M   'P 1'
#
loop_
_entity.id
_entity.type
_entity.pdbx_description
1 polymer ?
#
loop_
_entity_poly.entity_id
_entity_poly.type
_entity_poly.pdbx_seq_one_letter_code
_entity_poly.pdbx_strand_id
1 'polypeptide(L)' 'LNRRGQRALKALDGIALELGVPDAAVAVAWLLAQRTVVAPIVNAYAPEHVDELVQGAGVQLSRSHLAELTRAAQ' A
#
# COMPACT_ATOMS: atom_id res chain seq x y z
N LEU A 1 -7.51 -14.98 -5.62
CA LEU A 1 -8.02 -13.65 -5.18
C LEU A 1 -9.51 -13.56 -5.46
N ASN A 2 -10.29 -12.96 -4.55
CA ASN A 2 -11.72 -12.68 -4.78
C ASN A 2 -11.90 -11.30 -5.44
N ARG A 3 -13.13 -10.93 -5.80
CA ARG A 3 -13.44 -9.63 -6.45
C ARG A 3 -12.99 -8.44 -5.61
N ARG A 4 -13.10 -8.51 -4.28
CA ARG A 4 -12.63 -7.47 -3.35
C ARG A 4 -11.12 -7.29 -3.43
N GLY A 5 -10.37 -8.39 -3.38
CA GLY A 5 -8.91 -8.38 -3.52
C GLY A 5 -8.46 -7.80 -4.85
N GLN A 6 -9.14 -8.13 -5.95
CA GLN A 6 -8.83 -7.56 -7.27
C GLN A 6 -9.07 -6.03 -7.33
N ARG A 7 -10.13 -5.52 -6.69
CA ARG A 7 -10.36 -4.07 -6.60
C ARG A 7 -9.27 -3.37 -5.79
N ALA A 8 -8.90 -3.94 -4.65
CA ALA A 8 -7.84 -3.39 -3.80
C ALA A 8 -6.50 -3.34 -4.54
N LEU A 9 -6.13 -4.40 -5.26
CA LEU A 9 -4.92 -4.42 -6.10
C LEU A 9 -4.97 -3.34 -7.17
N LYS A 10 -6.07 -3.22 -7.92
CA LYS A 10 -6.20 -2.17 -8.94
C LYS A 10 -6.02 -0.76 -8.38
N ALA A 11 -6.51 -0.51 -7.17
CA ALA A 11 -6.33 0.79 -6.50
C ALA A 11 -4.86 1.01 -6.06
N LEU A 12 -4.19 -0.03 -5.55
CA LEU A 12 -2.76 0.02 -5.25
C LEU A 12 -1.95 0.32 -6.52
N ASP A 13 -2.17 -0.42 -7.60
CA ASP A 13 -1.46 -0.25 -8.88
C ASP A 13 -1.59 1.18 -9.41
N GLY A 14 -2.79 1.77 -9.34
CA GLY A 14 -3.05 3.13 -9.80
C GLY A 14 -2.29 4.19 -8.99
N ILE A 15 -2.31 4.07 -7.66
CA ILE A 15 -1.62 5.00 -6.76
C ILE A 15 -0.10 4.82 -6.85
N ALA A 16 0.37 3.58 -6.98
CA ALA A 16 1.79 3.27 -7.17
C ALA A 16 2.32 3.90 -8.45
N LEU A 17 1.57 3.81 -9.55
CA LEU A 17 1.90 4.45 -10.82
C LEU A 17 1.95 5.97 -10.70
N GLU A 18 0.98 6.59 -10.02
CA GLU A 18 0.92 8.04 -9.80
C GLU A 18 2.12 8.53 -8.97
N LEU A 19 2.48 7.80 -7.92
CA LEU A 19 3.52 8.19 -6.97
C LEU A 19 4.93 7.73 -7.40
N GLY A 20 5.04 6.86 -8.42
CA GLY A 20 6.32 6.33 -8.90
C GLY A 20 7.01 5.42 -7.89
N VAL A 21 6.24 4.65 -7.11
CA VAL A 21 6.74 3.75 -6.06
C VAL A 21 6.18 2.33 -6.26
N PRO A 22 6.82 1.28 -5.69
CA PRO A 22 6.29 -0.08 -5.76
C PRO A 22 4.93 -0.23 -5.06
N ASP A 23 4.09 -1.17 -5.52
CA ASP A 23 2.79 -1.46 -4.88
C ASP A 23 2.94 -1.83 -3.40
N ALA A 24 4.02 -2.53 -3.06
CA ALA A 24 4.37 -2.90 -1.69
C ALA A 24 4.58 -1.66 -0.80
N ALA A 25 5.19 -0.60 -1.34
CA ALA A 25 5.39 0.67 -0.63
C ALA A 25 4.04 1.34 -0.35
N VAL A 26 3.12 1.37 -1.33
CA VAL A 26 1.77 1.93 -1.15
C VAL A 26 0.98 1.15 -0.11
N ALA A 27 1.06 -0.19 -0.13
CA ALA A 27 0.38 -1.04 0.84
C ALA A 27 0.90 -0.80 2.27
N VAL A 28 2.22 -0.69 2.46
CA VAL A 28 2.83 -0.38 3.76
C VAL A 28 2.42 1.03 4.23
N ALA A 29 2.47 2.02 3.35
CA ALA A 29 2.05 3.40 3.66
C ALA A 29 0.57 3.47 4.05
N TRP A 30 -0.29 2.69 3.38
CA TRP A 30 -1.71 2.61 3.72
C TRP A 30 -1.96 2.01 5.09
N LEU A 31 -1.23 0.95 5.46
CA LEU A 31 -1.28 0.37 6.79
C LEU A 31 -0.80 1.37 7.85
N LEU A 32 0.32 2.05 7.63
CA LEU A 32 0.86 3.07 8.54
C LEU A 32 -0.06 4.29 8.69
N ALA A 33 -0.89 4.60 7.69
CA ALA A 33 -1.89 5.66 7.78
C ALA A 33 -3.11 5.26 8.65
N GLN A 34 -3.29 3.98 8.98
CA GLN A 34 -4.40 3.54 9.83
C GLN A 34 -4.07 3.79 11.30
N ARG A 35 -4.92 4.57 11.99
CA ARG A 35 -4.74 4.93 13.41
C ARG A 35 -4.65 3.71 14.34
N THR A 36 -5.21 2.57 13.95
CA THR A 36 -5.22 1.34 14.75
C THR A 36 -4.00 0.43 14.48
N VAL A 37 -3.14 0.77 13.53
CA VAL A 37 -1.95 0.00 13.18
C VAL A 37 -0.73 0.72 13.72
N VAL A 38 -0.05 0.09 14.68
CA VAL A 38 1.20 0.64 15.24
C VAL A 38 2.38 0.40 14.30
N ALA A 39 2.50 -0.83 13.79
CA ALA A 39 3.53 -1.22 12.82
C ALA A 39 3.06 -2.43 12.00
N PRO A 40 3.18 -2.41 10.66
CA PRO A 40 2.89 -3.57 9.82
C PRO A 40 4.02 -4.61 9.91
N ILE A 41 3.66 -5.90 9.98
CA ILE A 41 4.60 -7.02 9.87
C ILE A 41 4.50 -7.56 8.44
N VAL A 42 5.63 -7.63 7.74
CA VAL A 42 5.72 -8.02 6.34
C VAL A 42 6.78 -9.09 6.16
N ASN A 43 6.53 -10.04 5.27
CA ASN A 43 7.50 -11.06 4.88
C ASN A 43 8.23 -10.62 3.61
N ALA A 44 9.55 -10.86 3.58
CA ALA A 44 10.39 -10.66 2.41
C ALA A 44 11.19 -11.93 2.17
N TYR A 45 11.24 -12.39 0.92
CA TYR A 45 11.98 -13.61 0.52
C TYR A 45 13.28 -13.31 -0.23
N ALA A 46 13.56 -12.03 -0.48
CA ALA A 46 14.72 -11.54 -1.21
C ALA A 46 15.05 -10.12 -0.73
N PRO A 47 16.32 -9.68 -0.77
CA PRO A 47 16.72 -8.35 -0.33
C PRO A 47 15.95 -7.22 -1.02
N GLU A 48 15.64 -7.37 -2.31
CA GLU A 48 14.98 -6.34 -3.11
C GLU A 48 13.58 -6.02 -2.56
N HIS A 49 12.87 -7.02 -2.01
CA HIS A 49 11.58 -6.79 -1.35
C HIS A 49 11.72 -5.87 -0.13
N VAL A 50 12.83 -5.95 0.61
CA VAL A 50 13.07 -5.08 1.78
C VAL A 50 13.17 -3.63 1.31
N ASP A 51 13.90 -3.38 0.21
CA ASP A 51 14.06 -2.05 -0.36
C ASP A 51 12.71 -1.45 -0.80
N GLU A 52 11.84 -2.26 -1.42
CA GLU A 52 10.49 -1.83 -1.80
C GLU A 52 9.60 -1.54 -0.57
N LEU A 53 9.65 -2.39 0.46
CA LEU A 53 8.82 -2.26 1.65
C LEU A 53 9.22 -1.04 2.51
N VAL A 54 10.52 -0.77 2.64
CA VAL A 54 11.05 0.36 3.42
C VAL A 54 10.64 1.70 2.82
N GLN A 55 10.51 1.80 1.49
CA GLN A 55 10.03 3.02 0.84
C GLN A 55 8.65 3.45 1.37
N GLY A 56 7.79 2.49 1.75
CA GLY A 56 6.46 2.78 2.30
C GLY A 56 6.47 3.64 3.57
N ALA A 57 7.56 3.66 4.34
CA ALA A 57 7.69 4.55 5.51
C ALA A 57 7.81 6.04 5.12
N GLY A 58 8.27 6.33 3.90
CA GLY A 58 8.42 7.69 3.37
C GLY A 58 7.26 8.14 2.46
N VAL A 59 6.40 7.22 2.02
CA VAL A 59 5.28 7.54 1.13
C VAL A 59 4.17 8.22 1.90
N GLN A 60 3.75 9.41 1.44
CA GLN A 60 2.60 10.12 1.98
C GLN A 60 1.39 9.93 1.06
N LEU A 61 0.36 9.26 1.58
CA LEU A 61 -0.91 9.10 0.87
C LEU A 61 -1.81 10.31 1.10
N SER A 62 -2.30 10.88 -0.01
CA SER A 62 -3.27 11.96 0.03
C SER A 62 -4.62 11.47 0.58
N ARG A 63 -5.50 12.41 0.94
CA ARG A 63 -6.87 12.07 1.37
C ARG A 63 -7.65 11.32 0.29
N SER A 64 -7.42 11.63 -0.99
CA SER A 64 -8.05 10.92 -2.11
C SER A 64 -7.54 9.49 -2.23
N HIS A 65 -6.22 9.26 -2.10
CA HIS A 65 -5.64 7.91 -2.11
C HIS A 65 -6.24 7.04 -1.00
N LEU A 66 -6.31 7.57 0.22
CA LEU A 66 -6.88 6.84 1.36
C LEU A 66 -8.37 6.52 1.17
N ALA A 67 -9.14 7.47 0.62
CA ALA A 67 -10.57 7.25 0.33
C ALA A 67 -10.76 6.20 -0.76
N GLU A 68 -9.92 6.19 -1.80
CA GLU A 68 -9.94 5.19 -2.85
C GLU A 68 -9.63 3.79 -2.33
N LEU A 69 -8.52 3.63 -1.61
CA LEU A 69 -8.13 2.35 -1.00
C LEU A 69 -9.20 1.82 -0.06
N THR A 70 -9.79 2.69 0.77
CA THR A 70 -10.88 2.31 1.68
C THR A 70 -12.11 1.81 0.93
N ARG A 71 -12.51 2.49 -0.16
CA ARG A 71 -13.65 2.04 -0.99
C ARG A 71 -13.35 0.73 -1.72
N ALA A 72 -12.14 0.59 -2.25
CA ALA A 72 -11.73 -0.61 -2.99
C ALA A 72 -11.67 -1.86 -2.09
N ALA A 73 -11.25 -1.66 -0.83
CA ALA A 73 -11.08 -2.71 0.17
C ALA A 73 -12.34 -3.05 0.96
N GLN A 74 -13.48 -2.41 0.73
CA GLN A 74 -14.79 -2.87 1.25
C GLN A 74 -15.29 -4.07 0.43
#